data_AF-A0A1B6IC34-F1
#
_entry.id   AF-A0A1B6IC34-F1
#
_cell.length_a   1.000
_cell.length_b   1.000
_cell.length_c   1.000
_cell.angle_alpha   90.00
_cell.angle_beta   90.00
_cell.angle_gamma   90.00
#
_symmetry.space_group_name_H-M   'P 1'
#
loop_
_entity.id
_entity.type
_entity.pdbx_description
1 polymer ?
#
loop_
_entity_poly.entity_id
_entity_poly.type
_entity_poly.pdbx_seq_one_letter_code
_entity_poly.pdbx_strand_id
1 'polypeptide(L)'
;DSGDRLRVFSVESLIRDRPGTSTVTDPAAAGTDKKKGTSIQSQQRNYKNMTRERRIEANARERTRVHTISAAFDTLRRAVPAYSHNQKLSKLSVLRIACSYILTLSRVAGNDYSADGSQPPLSECVDNVSRTIQLEGKLRKKKDD
;
A
#
# COMPACT_ATOMS: atom_id res chain seq x y z
N ASP A 1 -23.82 -1.63 -30.42
CA ASP A 1 -24.53 -0.82 -29.41
C ASP A 1 -24.87 -1.77 -28.26
N SER A 2 -24.22 -1.79 -27.10
CA SER A 2 -23.50 -0.77 -26.34
C SER A 2 -22.35 -1.43 -25.60
N GLY A 3 -21.13 -0.94 -25.83
CA GLY A 3 -19.93 -1.38 -25.11
C GLY A 3 -19.60 -0.36 -24.03
N ASP A 4 -20.16 -0.52 -22.83
CA ASP A 4 -19.75 0.27 -21.68
C ASP A 4 -18.65 -0.49 -20.93
N ARG A 5 -17.43 -0.38 -21.47
CA ARG A 5 -16.21 -0.85 -20.81
C ARG A 5 -16.07 -0.07 -19.51
N LEU A 6 -16.28 -0.77 -18.39
CA LEU A 6 -15.90 -0.37 -17.04
C LEU A 6 -14.62 0.47 -17.09
N ARG A 7 -14.78 1.76 -16.79
CA ARG A 7 -13.65 2.67 -16.58
C ARG A 7 -12.79 2.07 -15.48
N VAL A 8 -11.65 1.53 -15.91
CA VAL A 8 -10.48 1.34 -15.07
C VAL A 8 -10.31 2.58 -14.22
N PHE A 9 -10.50 2.44 -12.91
CA PHE A 9 -10.08 3.43 -11.93
C PHE A 9 -8.56 3.54 -12.06
N SER A 10 -8.12 4.47 -12.92
CA SER A 10 -6.71 4.78 -13.09
C SER A 10 -6.20 5.35 -11.78
N VAL A 11 -5.34 4.58 -11.13
CA VAL A 11 -4.57 4.97 -9.95
C VAL A 11 -3.63 6.16 -10.22
N GLU A 12 -3.53 6.65 -11.47
CA GLU A 12 -2.77 7.86 -11.82
C GLU A 12 -3.41 9.18 -11.37
N SER A 13 -4.70 9.19 -10.99
CA SER A 13 -5.39 10.45 -10.67
C SER A 13 -4.96 11.07 -9.33
N LEU A 14 -4.37 10.30 -8.41
CA LEU A 14 -4.11 10.76 -7.04
C LEU A 14 -2.69 11.27 -6.75
N ILE A 15 -1.85 11.42 -7.77
CA ILE A 15 -0.48 11.98 -7.64
C ILE A 15 -0.36 13.26 -8.46
N ARG A 16 -1.29 14.19 -8.26
CA ARG A 16 -1.16 15.55 -8.79
C ARG A 16 -1.48 16.59 -7.74
N ASP A 17 -0.61 16.66 -6.73
CA ASP A 17 -0.32 17.92 -6.05
C ASP A 17 1.13 18.31 -6.35
N ARG A 18 1.29 19.13 -7.40
CA ARG A 18 2.41 20.06 -7.49
C ARG A 18 1.91 21.40 -6.98
N PRO A 19 2.67 22.05 -6.08
CA PRO A 19 2.85 23.48 -6.15
C PRO A 19 4.22 23.79 -6.75
N GLY A 20 4.23 24.38 -7.95
CA GLY A 20 5.20 25.43 -8.26
C GLY A 20 4.94 26.62 -7.33
N THR A 21 5.81 27.60 -7.11
CA THR A 21 6.79 28.22 -7.98
C THR A 21 7.65 29.10 -7.06
N SER A 22 8.98 29.00 -7.10
CA SER A 22 9.85 30.05 -6.58
C SER A 22 10.47 30.74 -7.77
N THR A 23 9.88 31.88 -8.14
CA THR A 23 10.45 32.87 -9.04
C THR A 23 11.81 33.31 -8.48
N VAL A 24 12.90 32.86 -9.09
CA VAL A 24 14.22 33.48 -8.88
C VAL A 24 14.31 34.62 -9.87
N THR A 25 14.08 35.83 -9.39
CA THR A 25 14.45 37.07 -10.08
C THR A 25 15.97 37.20 -10.06
N ASP A 26 16.60 37.22 -11.23
CA ASP A 26 18.00 37.64 -11.39
C ASP A 26 18.13 39.15 -11.12
N PRO A 27 19.04 39.61 -10.25
CA PRO A 27 19.52 40.98 -10.29
C PRO A 27 20.83 41.04 -11.08
N ALA A 28 20.83 41.98 -12.02
CA ALA A 28 21.95 42.36 -12.87
C ALA A 28 23.25 42.65 -12.09
N ALA A 29 24.36 42.40 -12.78
CA ALA A 29 25.73 42.57 -12.32
C ALA A 29 26.12 44.02 -12.01
N ALA A 30 26.78 44.23 -10.86
CA ALA A 30 27.77 45.30 -10.64
C ALA A 30 28.78 44.81 -9.58
N GLY A 31 30.07 44.87 -9.90
CA GLY A 31 31.14 44.12 -9.23
C GLY A 31 31.73 44.74 -7.96
N THR A 32 32.59 43.98 -7.27
CA THR A 32 33.97 44.32 -6.84
C THR A 32 34.57 43.25 -5.91
N ASP A 33 35.85 42.97 -6.14
CA ASP A 33 36.95 42.50 -5.27
C ASP A 33 36.83 41.40 -4.19
N LYS A 34 37.69 40.39 -4.40
CA LYS A 34 38.54 39.63 -3.44
C LYS A 34 37.93 39.13 -2.12
N LYS A 35 37.69 37.81 -2.05
CA LYS A 35 38.12 36.88 -0.96
C LYS A 35 37.83 35.42 -1.35
N LYS A 36 38.82 34.74 -1.96
CA LYS A 36 38.79 33.28 -2.19
C LYS A 36 39.21 32.57 -0.88
N GLY A 37 38.28 31.93 -0.17
CA GLY A 37 38.65 31.14 1.01
C GLY A 37 37.55 30.33 1.73
N THR A 38 36.26 30.69 1.62
CA THR A 38 35.21 30.09 2.50
C THR A 38 33.97 29.56 1.79
N SER A 39 33.85 29.79 0.48
CA SER A 39 32.65 29.46 -0.31
C SER A 39 32.41 27.95 -0.47
N ILE A 40 33.46 27.16 -0.72
CA ILE A 40 33.35 25.71 -1.02
C ILE A 40 32.75 24.91 0.15
N GLN A 41 33.13 25.21 1.40
CA GLN A 41 32.58 24.51 2.57
C GLN A 41 31.11 24.84 2.82
N SER A 42 30.67 26.07 2.55
CA SER A 42 29.27 26.48 2.70
C SER A 42 28.38 25.81 1.64
N GLN A 43 28.86 25.72 0.40
CA GLN A 43 28.19 25.04 -0.71
C GLN A 43 28.07 23.53 -0.44
N GLN A 44 29.12 22.91 0.10
CA GLN A 44 29.13 21.48 0.40
C GLN A 44 28.23 21.11 1.59
N ARG A 45 28.10 21.99 2.60
CA ARG A 45 27.13 21.84 3.70
C ARG A 45 25.69 22.02 3.20
N ASN A 46 25.45 23.01 2.35
CA ASN A 46 24.13 23.25 1.76
C ASN A 46 23.67 22.04 0.90
N TYR A 47 24.55 21.48 0.06
CA TYR A 47 24.25 20.27 -0.71
C TYR A 47 23.92 19.05 0.16
N LYS A 48 24.67 18.84 1.26
CA LYS A 48 24.40 17.79 2.23
C LYS A 48 23.05 17.98 2.96
N ASN A 49 22.70 19.22 3.29
CA ASN A 49 21.42 19.56 3.93
C ASN A 49 20.25 19.36 2.96
N MET A 50 20.37 19.81 1.71
CA MET A 50 19.36 19.57 0.67
C MET A 50 19.13 18.07 0.43
N THR A 51 20.20 17.26 0.48
CA THR A 51 20.10 15.80 0.37
C THR A 51 19.39 15.18 1.58
N ARG A 52 19.64 15.72 2.79
CA ARG A 52 18.96 15.30 4.02
C ARG A 52 17.48 15.65 4.00
N GLU A 53 17.12 16.85 3.57
CA GLU A 53 15.73 17.30 3.45
C GLU A 53 14.95 16.45 2.45
N ARG A 54 15.51 16.20 1.26
CA ARG A 54 14.91 15.27 0.28
C ARG A 54 14.69 13.87 0.88
N ARG A 55 15.64 13.37 1.66
CA ARG A 55 15.51 12.09 2.36
C ARG A 55 14.41 12.13 3.42
N ILE A 56 14.31 13.19 4.21
CA ILE A 56 13.26 13.36 5.23
C ILE A 56 11.89 13.39 4.56
N GLU A 57 11.74 14.16 3.48
CA GLU A 57 10.51 14.25 2.72
C GLU A 57 10.12 12.89 2.10
N ALA A 58 11.07 12.17 1.50
CA ALA A 58 10.84 10.83 0.97
C ALA A 58 10.38 9.85 2.08
N ASN A 59 10.99 9.90 3.27
CA ASN A 59 10.58 9.08 4.42
C ASN A 59 9.19 9.48 4.95
N ALA A 60 8.84 10.76 4.92
CA ALA A 60 7.51 11.22 5.29
C ALA A 60 6.45 10.67 4.31
N ARG A 61 6.72 10.74 3.00
CA ARG A 61 5.85 10.17 1.96
C ARG A 61 5.70 8.66 2.12
N GLU A 62 6.77 7.93 2.38
CA GLU A 62 6.68 6.47 2.57
C GLU A 62 5.87 6.10 3.82
N ARG A 63 6.01 6.85 4.92
CA ARG A 63 5.14 6.68 6.10
C ARG A 63 3.68 6.86 5.73
N THR A 64 3.32 7.93 5.01
CA THR A 64 1.95 8.15 4.54
C THR A 64 1.47 6.98 3.67
N ARG A 65 2.28 6.52 2.72
CA ARG A 65 1.96 5.36 1.85
C ARG A 65 1.65 4.11 2.69
N VAL A 66 2.49 3.80 3.68
CA VAL A 66 2.30 2.66 4.57
C VAL A 66 1.07 2.82 5.46
N HIS A 67 0.75 4.03 5.93
CA HIS A 67 -0.48 4.30 6.68
C HIS A 67 -1.73 4.02 5.83
N THR A 68 -1.75 4.48 4.57
CA THR A 68 -2.85 4.19 3.64
C THR A 68 -3.00 2.69 3.39
N ILE A 69 -1.90 1.97 3.15
CA ILE A 69 -1.93 0.52 2.93
C ILE A 69 -2.45 -0.21 4.18
N SER A 70 -1.98 0.18 5.36
CA SER A 70 -2.41 -0.42 6.62
C SER A 70 -3.91 -0.21 6.87
N ALA A 71 -4.44 0.99 6.61
CA ALA A 71 -5.87 1.29 6.75
C ALA A 71 -6.74 0.47 5.77
N ALA A 72 -6.31 0.33 4.53
CA ALA A 72 -6.99 -0.53 3.54
C ALA A 72 -6.96 -2.01 3.97
N PHE A 73 -5.81 -2.46 4.51
CA PHE A 73 -5.65 -3.81 5.02
C PHE A 73 -6.55 -4.09 6.23
N ASP A 74 -6.70 -3.14 7.15
CA ASP A 74 -7.61 -3.26 8.29
C ASP A 74 -9.08 -3.31 7.85
N THR A 75 -9.43 -2.58 6.79
CA THR A 75 -10.76 -2.64 6.16
C THR A 75 -11.01 -4.04 5.59
N LEU A 76 -10.05 -4.61 4.85
CA LEU A 76 -10.13 -5.99 4.36
C LEU A 76 -10.30 -6.97 5.52
N ARG A 77 -9.51 -6.84 6.58
CA ARG A 77 -9.59 -7.71 7.75
C ARG A 77 -10.97 -7.73 8.41
N ARG A 78 -11.67 -6.59 8.43
CA ARG A 78 -13.04 -6.50 8.97
C ARG A 78 -14.08 -7.19 8.09
N ALA A 79 -13.83 -7.25 6.77
CA ALA A 79 -14.73 -7.88 5.81
C ALA A 79 -14.52 -9.41 5.68
N VAL A 80 -13.37 -9.92 6.14
CA VAL A 80 -13.01 -11.34 6.05
C VAL A 80 -13.59 -12.15 7.21
N PRO A 81 -14.11 -13.37 6.98
CA PRO A 81 -14.65 -14.21 8.05
C PRO A 81 -13.57 -14.63 9.06
N ALA A 82 -13.93 -14.59 10.35
CA ALA A 82 -13.08 -14.94 11.48
C ALA A 82 -13.93 -15.46 12.65
N TYR A 83 -13.33 -16.13 13.63
CA TYR A 83 -14.04 -16.63 14.82
C TYR A 83 -14.52 -15.50 15.74
N SER A 84 -13.83 -14.37 15.72
CA SER A 84 -14.19 -13.18 16.49
C SER A 84 -13.73 -11.94 15.74
N HIS A 85 -14.50 -10.85 15.84
CA HIS A 85 -14.14 -9.55 15.27
C HIS A 85 -12.76 -9.05 15.73
N ASN A 86 -12.32 -9.46 16.92
CA ASN A 86 -11.02 -9.06 17.49
C ASN A 86 -9.93 -10.14 17.31
N GLN A 87 -10.19 -11.22 16.57
CA GLN A 87 -9.20 -12.26 16.33
C GLN A 87 -7.96 -11.67 15.65
N LYS A 88 -6.77 -11.91 16.24
CA LYS A 88 -5.47 -11.49 15.69
C LYS A 88 -5.06 -12.41 14.53
N LEU A 89 -5.39 -12.01 13.31
CA LEU A 89 -4.95 -12.65 12.06
C LEU A 89 -3.65 -12.03 11.55
N SER A 90 -2.76 -12.84 10.96
CA SER A 90 -1.54 -12.35 10.31
C SER A 90 -1.85 -11.70 8.96
N LYS A 91 -0.89 -10.92 8.41
CA LYS A 91 -1.08 -10.29 7.08
C LYS A 91 -1.36 -11.33 5.99
N LEU A 92 -0.57 -12.41 6.00
CA LEU A 92 -0.66 -13.48 5.02
C LEU A 92 -2.00 -14.21 5.09
N SER A 93 -2.53 -14.44 6.29
CA SER A 93 -3.76 -15.20 6.42
C SER A 93 -5.00 -14.43 6.11
N VAL A 94 -5.09 -13.14 6.45
CA VAL A 94 -6.19 -12.32 5.93
C VAL A 94 -6.23 -12.39 4.40
N LEU A 95 -5.08 -12.33 3.73
CA LEU A 95 -5.01 -12.48 2.27
C LEU A 95 -5.49 -13.87 1.82
N ARG A 96 -5.03 -14.95 2.46
CA ARG A 96 -5.45 -16.33 2.11
C ARG A 96 -6.96 -16.55 2.31
N ILE A 97 -7.49 -16.12 3.46
CA ILE A 97 -8.91 -16.25 3.78
C ILE A 97 -9.74 -15.40 2.80
N ALA A 98 -9.30 -14.18 2.49
CA ALA A 98 -9.97 -13.32 1.51
C ALA A 98 -10.09 -13.99 0.14
N CYS A 99 -9.01 -14.59 -0.38
CA CYS A 99 -9.05 -15.31 -1.65
C CYS A 99 -10.06 -16.47 -1.63
N SER A 100 -10.00 -17.31 -0.59
CA SER A 100 -10.93 -18.44 -0.44
C SER A 100 -12.37 -17.98 -0.26
N TYR A 101 -12.58 -16.85 0.42
CA TYR A 101 -13.90 -16.29 0.68
C TYR A 101 -14.53 -15.69 -0.58
N ILE A 102 -13.75 -14.97 -1.39
CA ILE A 102 -14.19 -14.49 -2.71
C ILE A 102 -14.70 -15.66 -3.55
N LEU A 103 -13.91 -16.74 -3.67
CA LEU A 103 -14.33 -17.94 -4.42
C LEU A 103 -15.63 -18.53 -3.88
N THR A 104 -15.78 -18.60 -2.55
CA THR A 104 -16.99 -19.12 -1.91
C THR A 104 -18.21 -18.25 -2.22
N LEU A 105 -18.09 -16.93 -2.07
CA LEU A 105 -19.18 -15.98 -2.37
C LEU A 105 -19.55 -16.03 -3.85
N SER A 106 -18.57 -16.16 -4.73
CA SER A 106 -18.81 -16.32 -6.15
C SER A 106 -19.61 -17.58 -6.47
N ARG A 107 -19.28 -18.72 -5.83
CA ARG A 107 -20.05 -19.96 -5.95
C ARG A 107 -21.50 -19.78 -5.49
N VAL A 108 -21.71 -19.07 -4.37
CA VAL A 108 -23.07 -18.73 -3.89
C VAL A 108 -23.81 -17.86 -4.91
N ALA A 109 -23.12 -16.94 -5.57
CA ALA A 109 -23.70 -16.06 -6.58
C ALA A 109 -23.90 -16.73 -7.96
N GLY A 110 -23.49 -17.99 -8.14
CA GLY A 110 -23.54 -18.69 -9.43
C GLY A 110 -22.46 -18.26 -10.43
N ASN A 111 -21.45 -17.50 -9.97
CA ASN A 111 -20.33 -17.05 -10.78
C ASN A 111 -19.14 -18.01 -10.66
N ASP A 112 -18.42 -18.23 -11.76
CA ASP A 112 -17.21 -19.06 -11.78
C ASP A 112 -15.94 -18.21 -11.84
N TYR A 113 -15.18 -18.22 -10.74
CA TYR A 113 -13.86 -17.59 -10.67
C TYR A 113 -12.75 -18.62 -10.40
N SER A 114 -13.02 -19.92 -10.58
CA SER A 114 -11.96 -20.91 -10.45
C SER A 114 -11.01 -20.78 -11.63
N ALA A 115 -9.71 -20.73 -11.36
CA ALA A 115 -8.68 -20.52 -12.38
C ALA A 115 -8.65 -21.66 -13.43
N ASP A 116 -9.12 -22.85 -13.06
CA ASP A 116 -9.19 -24.07 -13.85
C ASP A 116 -10.61 -24.40 -14.35
N GLY A 117 -11.60 -23.56 -14.03
CA GLY A 117 -13.02 -23.87 -14.29
C GLY A 117 -13.54 -25.10 -13.55
N SER A 118 -12.77 -25.67 -12.60
CA SER A 118 -13.31 -26.67 -11.70
C SER A 118 -14.40 -25.98 -10.91
N GLN A 119 -15.61 -26.53 -10.92
CA GLN A 119 -16.70 -26.03 -10.11
C GLN A 119 -16.73 -26.79 -8.79
N PRO A 120 -15.83 -26.52 -7.83
CA PRO A 120 -15.88 -27.22 -6.56
C PRO A 120 -17.23 -26.93 -5.92
N PRO A 121 -17.84 -27.97 -5.32
CA PRO A 121 -19.10 -27.80 -4.62
C PRO A 121 -18.95 -26.74 -3.54
N LEU A 122 -20.04 -26.01 -3.27
CA LEU A 122 -20.05 -24.93 -2.27
C LEU A 122 -19.55 -25.41 -0.90
N SER A 123 -19.89 -26.65 -0.52
CA SER A 123 -19.43 -27.28 0.72
C SER A 123 -17.91 -27.30 0.84
N GLU A 124 -17.21 -27.69 -0.23
CA GLU A 124 -15.75 -27.73 -0.24
C GLU A 124 -15.14 -26.33 -0.11
N CYS A 125 -15.75 -25.32 -0.74
CA CYS A 125 -15.31 -23.93 -0.62
C CYS A 125 -15.41 -23.44 0.83
N VAL A 126 -16.54 -23.72 1.49
CA VAL A 126 -16.77 -23.37 2.90
C VAL A 126 -15.79 -24.11 3.82
N ASP A 127 -15.51 -25.38 3.56
CA ASP A 127 -14.53 -26.18 4.30
C ASP A 127 -13.12 -25.60 4.16
N ASN A 128 -12.76 -25.15 2.96
CA ASN A 128 -11.46 -24.53 2.69
C ASN A 128 -11.30 -23.19 3.44
N VAL A 129 -12.34 -22.34 3.48
CA VAL A 129 -12.33 -21.11 4.30
C VAL A 129 -12.15 -21.48 5.77
N SER A 130 -12.96 -22.41 6.28
CA SER A 130 -12.93 -22.85 7.68
C SER A 130 -11.58 -23.41 8.10
N ARG A 131 -10.99 -24.28 7.27
CA ARG A 131 -9.65 -24.84 7.48
C ARG A 131 -8.59 -23.75 7.51
N THR A 132 -8.69 -22.76 6.63
CA THR A 132 -7.74 -21.63 6.58
C THR A 132 -7.81 -20.77 7.84
N ILE A 133 -9.00 -20.51 8.38
CA ILE A 133 -9.18 -19.78 9.65
C ILE A 133 -8.61 -20.58 10.83
N GLN A 134 -8.76 -21.91 10.85
CA GLN A 134 -8.25 -22.78 11.92
C GLN A 134 -6.73 -22.86 11.97
N LEU A 135 -6.07 -22.95 10.81
CA LEU A 135 -4.60 -23.07 10.73
C LEU A 135 -3.88 -21.87 11.35
N GLU A 136 -4.50 -20.69 11.34
CA GLU A 136 -3.99 -19.50 12.00
C GLU A 136 -3.90 -19.61 13.53
N GLY A 137 -4.83 -20.34 14.15
CA GLY A 137 -4.79 -20.57 15.60
C GLY A 137 -3.55 -21.36 16.04
N LYS A 138 -3.07 -22.26 15.17
CA LYS A 138 -1.94 -23.17 15.49
C LYS A 138 -0.57 -22.52 15.32
N LEU A 139 -0.42 -21.53 14.44
CA LEU A 139 0.84 -20.80 14.24
C LEU A 139 1.26 -19.98 15.46
N ARG A 140 0.31 -19.54 16.29
CA ARG A 140 0.60 -18.77 17.51
C ARG A 140 0.96 -19.65 18.70
N LYS A 141 0.45 -20.89 18.79
CA LYS A 141 0.66 -21.76 19.95
C LYS A 141 2.08 -22.34 20.03
N LYS A 142 2.83 -22.33 18.92
CA LYS A 142 4.19 -22.89 18.86
C LYS A 142 5.31 -21.88 19.15
N LYS A 143 4.98 -20.62 19.47
CA LYS A 143 5.99 -19.58 19.74
C LYS A 143 6.31 -19.42 21.24
N ASP A 144 5.53 -20.05 22.11
CA ASP A 144 5.62 -19.90 23.56
C ASP A 144 6.17 -21.15 24.29
N ASP A 145 6.72 -22.13 23.55
CA ASP A 145 7.51 -23.27 24.05
C ASP A 145 8.96 -23.16 23.56
#